data_AF-A0A9D1SLF7-F1
#
_entry.id   AF-A0A9D1SLF7-F1
#
_cell.length_a   1.000
_cell.length_b   1.000
_cell.length_c   1.000
_cell.angle_alpha   90.00
_cell.angle_beta   90.00
_cell.angle_gamma   90.00
#
_symmetry.space_group_name_H-M   'P 1'
#
loop_
_entity.id
_entity.type
_entity.pdbx_description
1 polymer ?
#
loop_
_entity_poly.entity_id
_entity_poly.type
_entity_poly.pdbx_seq_one_letter_code
_entity_poly.pdbx_strand_id
1 'polypeptide(L)' 'MTTNSLFTGFTCILLIQFVSTLIIDTLQIQFPPALLGMILLTMLLLCKALNVTLVEDACTLLLEKMGMLFVPAGVSIL' A
#
# COMPACT_ATOMS: atom_id res chain seq x y z
N MET A 1 3.22 13.55 14.46
CA MET A 1 3.73 12.95 13.21
C MET A 1 5.23 13.12 13.16
N THR A 2 5.99 12.06 13.44
CA THR A 2 7.44 12.07 13.21
C THR A 2 7.69 11.66 11.77
N THR A 3 8.41 12.44 10.97
CA THR A 3 8.70 12.12 9.55
C THR A 3 9.24 10.69 9.34
N ASN A 4 9.91 10.13 10.36
CA ASN A 4 10.40 8.75 10.37
C ASN A 4 9.29 7.68 10.29
N SER A 5 8.12 7.89 10.91
CA SER A 5 7.01 6.93 10.86
C SER A 5 6.36 6.90 9.48
N LEU A 6 6.19 8.07 8.85
CA LEU A 6 5.66 8.18 7.49
C LEU A 6 6.54 7.45 6.47
N PHE A 7 7.85 7.72 6.49
CA PHE A 7 8.77 7.07 5.54
C PHE A 7 8.76 5.54 5.70
N THR A 8 8.74 5.07 6.96
CA THR A 8 8.67 3.63 7.26
C THR A 8 7.35 3.01 6.77
N GLY A 9 6.22 3.68 7.01
CA GLY A 9 4.90 3.23 6.56
C GLY A 9 4.80 3.16 5.02
N PHE A 10 5.24 4.21 4.32
CA PHE A 10 5.30 4.23 2.86
C PHE A 10 6.22 3.15 2.31
N THR A 11 7.40 2.97 2.90
CA THR A 11 8.34 1.91 2.51
C THR A 11 7.68 0.54 2.65
N CYS A 12 6.99 0.30 3.77
CA CYS A 12 6.32 -0.98 4.02
C CYS A 12 5.20 -1.25 2.99
N ILE A 13 4.34 -0.26 2.73
CA ILE A 13 3.24 -0.37 1.75
C ILE A 13 3.80 -0.62 0.34
N LEU A 14 4.83 0.11 -0.08
CA LEU A 14 5.46 -0.05 -1.39
C LEU A 14 6.18 -1.40 -1.53
N LEU A 15 6.79 -1.90 -0.45
CA LEU A 15 7.46 -3.21 -0.45
C LEU A 15 6.43 -4.34 -0.58
N ILE A 16 5.31 -4.26 0.15
CA ILE A 16 4.20 -5.21 0.01
C ILE A 16 3.62 -5.16 -1.42
N GLN A 17 3.46 -3.97 -1.98
CA GLN A 17 3.00 -3.80 -3.36
C GLN A 17 3.98 -4.43 -4.36
N PHE A 18 5.29 -4.23 -4.18
CA PHE A 18 6.33 -4.81 -5.02
C PHE A 18 6.31 -6.35 -4.97
N VAL A 19 6.23 -6.92 -3.76
CA VAL A 19 6.11 -8.37 -3.56
C VAL A 19 4.84 -8.91 -4.23
N SER A 20 3.73 -8.18 -4.14
CA SER A 20 2.47 -8.57 -4.75
C SER A 20 2.54 -8.58 -6.28
N THR A 21 3.17 -7.56 -6.88
CA THR A 21 3.41 -7.52 -8.33
C THR A 21 4.30 -8.68 -8.76
N LEU A 22 5.38 -8.96 -8.02
CA LEU A 22 6.28 -10.09 -8.31
C LEU A 22 5.55 -11.44 -8.25
N ILE A 23 4.68 -11.64 -7.25
CA ILE A 23 3.88 -12.86 -7.13
C ILE A 23 2.93 -12.99 -8.32
N ILE A 24 2.22 -11.94 -8.69
CA ILE A 24 1.25 -12.02 -9.80
C ILE A 24 1.95 -12.22 -11.15
N ASP A 25 3.08 -11.55 -11.36
CA ASP A 25 3.90 -11.71 -12.55
C ASP A 25 4.45 -13.14 -12.68
N THR A 26 4.94 -13.71 -11.58
CA THR A 26 5.44 -15.10 -11.55
C THR A 26 4.32 -16.14 -11.70
N LEU A 27 3.14 -15.89 -11.12
CA LEU A 27 1.99 -16.79 -11.19
C LEU A 27 1.13 -16.59 -12.45
N GLN A 28 1.41 -15.56 -13.25
CA GLN A 28 0.70 -15.19 -14.49
C GLN A 28 -0.83 -15.10 -14.30
N ILE A 29 -1.27 -14.59 -13.13
CA ILE A 29 -2.70 -14.46 -12.81
C ILE A 29 -3.20 -13.08 -13.27
N GLN A 30 -4.39 -13.01 -13.88
CA GLN A 30 -5.07 -11.76 -14.18
C GLN A 30 -5.73 -11.17 -12.93
N PHE A 31 -4.93 -10.80 -11.93
CA PHE A 31 -5.43 -10.18 -10.71
C PHE A 31 -4.69 -8.86 -10.45
N PRO A 32 -5.40 -7.79 -10.03
CA PRO A 32 -4.73 -6.53 -9.71
C PRO A 32 -3.74 -6.70 -8.54
N PRO A 33 -2.45 -6.36 -8.72
CA PRO A 33 -1.44 -6.50 -7.67
C PRO A 33 -1.78 -5.75 -6.38
N ALA A 34 -2.46 -4.61 -6.49
CA ALA A 34 -2.93 -3.83 -5.35
C ALA A 34 -3.93 -4.58 -4.45
N LEU A 35 -4.82 -5.39 -5.04
CA LEU A 35 -5.76 -6.20 -4.26
C LEU A 35 -5.02 -7.28 -3.46
N LEU A 36 -4.01 -7.91 -4.07
CA LEU A 36 -3.18 -8.92 -3.41
C LEU A 36 -2.35 -8.29 -2.28
N GLY A 37 -1.83 -7.08 -2.50
CA GLY A 37 -1.11 -6.29 -1.50
C GLY A 37 -1.98 -5.96 -0.29
N MET A 38 -3.26 -5.62 -0.50
CA MET A 38 -4.19 -5.40 0.60
C MET A 38 -4.41 -6.67 1.43
N ILE A 39 -4.60 -7.83 0.78
CA ILE A 39 -4.75 -9.12 1.47
C ILE A 39 -3.48 -9.45 2.29
N LEU A 40 -2.30 -9.26 1.70
CA LEU A 40 -1.02 -9.47 2.39
C LEU A 40 -0.87 -8.55 3.60
N LEU A 41 -1.13 -7.26 3.44
CA LEU A 41 -1.08 -6.29 4.54
C LEU A 41 -2.02 -6.69 5.67
N THR A 42 -3.26 -7.11 5.36
CA THR A 42 -4.21 -7.61 6.35
C THR A 42 -3.69 -8.85 7.07
N MET A 43 -3.09 -9.80 6.36
CA MET A 43 -2.51 -11.01 6.96
C MET A 43 -1.33 -10.68 7.88
N LEU A 44 -0.46 -9.73 7.51
CA LEU A 44 0.65 -9.27 8.35
C LEU A 44 0.15 -8.60 9.64
N LEU A 45 -0.91 -7.80 9.55
CA LEU A 45 -1.54 -7.15 10.69
C LEU A 45 -2.22 -8.16 11.62
N LEU A 46 -2.93 -9.15 11.06
CA LEU A 46 -3.56 -10.24 11.81
C LEU A 46 -2.52 -11.10 12.54
N CYS A 47 -1.40 -11.40 11.88
CA CYS A 47 -0.30 -12.13 12.50
C CYS A 47 0.49 -11.31 13.54
N LYS A 48 0.15 -10.02 13.74
CA LYS A 48 0.89 -9.10 14.62
C LYS A 48 2.38 -8.95 14.26
N ALA A 49 2.76 -9.35 13.06
CA ALA A 49 4.12 -9.23 12.55
C ALA A 49 4.50 -7.76 12.26
N LEU A 50 3.49 -6.91 12.08
CA LEU A 50 3.63 -5.48 11.84
C LEU A 50 2.94 -4.67 12.95
N ASN A 51 3.64 -3.67 13.49
CA ASN A 51 3.03 -2.70 14.38
C ASN A 51 2.12 -1.76 13.58
N VAL A 52 0.84 -1.72 13.93
CA VAL A 52 -0.19 -0.86 13.29
C VAL A 52 0.27 0.59 13.25
N THR A 53 0.87 1.08 14.33
CA THR A 53 1.33 2.46 14.49
C THR A 53 2.38 2.89 13.45
N LEU A 54 3.09 1.95 12.82
CA LEU A 54 4.09 2.26 11.79
C LEU A 54 3.45 2.56 10.43
N VAL A 55 2.32 1.93 10.12
CA VAL A 55 1.64 2.07 8.82
C VAL A 55 0.43 2.99 8.91
N GLU A 56 -0.13 3.19 10.09
CA GLU A 56 -1.30 4.04 10.34
C GLU A 56 -1.11 5.47 9.84
N ASP A 57 0.01 6.13 10.15
CA ASP A 57 0.31 7.50 9.71
C ASP A 57 0.32 7.60 8.16
N ALA A 58 0.96 6.64 7.49
CA ALA A 58 1.09 6.62 6.04
C ALA A 58 -0.26 6.32 5.36
N CYS A 59 -1.00 5.33 5.87
CA CYS A 59 -2.34 5.01 5.39
C CYS A 59 -3.33 6.16 5.59
N THR A 60 -3.27 6.84 6.73
CA THR A 60 -4.13 7.99 7.02
C THR A 60 -3.84 9.13 6.05
N LEU A 61 -2.57 9.44 5.80
CA LEU A 61 -2.18 10.46 4.83
C LEU A 61 -2.61 10.08 3.41
N LEU A 62 -2.42 8.82 3.02
CA LEU A 62 -2.88 8.31 1.73
C LEU A 62 -4.39 8.46 1.58
N LEU A 63 -5.18 8.04 2.57
CA LEU A 63 -6.64 8.18 2.63
C LEU A 63 -7.06 9.66 2.54
N GLU A 64 -6.42 10.54 3.31
CA GLU A 64 -6.71 11.97 3.31
C GLU A 64 -6.41 12.61 1.95
N LYS A 65 -5.37 12.15 1.26
CA LYS A 65 -5.00 12.65 -0.08
C LYS A 65 -5.53 11.79 -1.23
N MET A 66 -6.38 10.78 -0.97
CA MET A 66 -6.93 9.92 -2.02
C MET A 66 -7.64 10.74 -3.08
N GLY A 67 -8.51 11.68 -2.70
CA GLY A 67 -9.21 12.53 -3.68
C GLY A 67 -8.27 13.28 -4.63
N MET A 68 -7.08 13.69 -4.16
CA MET A 68 -6.10 14.41 -4.97
C MET A 68 -5.16 13.47 -5.75
N LEU A 69 -4.94 12.24 -5.29
CA LEU A 69 -4.18 11.20 -6.00
C LEU A 69 -5.03 10.50 -7.07
N PHE A 70 -6.33 10.36 -6.87
CA PHE A 70 -7.24 9.66 -7.78
C PHE A 70 -7.89 10.57 -8.82
N VAL A 71 -8.16 11.84 -8.49
CA VAL A 71 -8.79 12.79 -9.44
C VAL A 71 -7.75 13.31 -10.45
N PRO A 72 -6.74 14.13 -10.10
CA PRO A 72 -5.67 14.56 -11.01
C PRO A 72 -4.96 13.45 -11.81
N ALA A 73 -4.55 12.34 -11.18
CA ALA A 73 -3.88 11.26 -11.91
C ALA A 73 -4.83 10.46 -12.82
N GLY A 74 -6.14 10.47 -12.54
CA GLY A 74 -7.17 9.80 -13.35
C GLY A 74 -7.71 10.64 -14.50
N VAL A 75 -7.76 11.97 -14.36
CA VAL A 75 -8.19 12.88 -15.45
C VAL A 75 -7.05 13.48 -16.27
N SER A 76 -5.79 13.48 -15.81
CA SER A 76 -4.67 14.01 -16.61
C SER A 76 -4.23 13.09 -17.76
N ILE A 77 -4.83 11.90 -17.90
CA ILE A 77 -4.52 10.91 -18.94
C ILE A 77 -5.60 10.90 -20.05
N LEU A 78 -6.67 11.69 -19.91
CA LEU A 78 -7.71 11.89 -20.93
C LEU A 78 -7.49 13.19 -21.71
#